data_AF-A0A7S2I1H8-F1
#
_entry.id   AF-A0A7S2I1H8-F1
#
_cell.length_a   1.000
_cell.length_b   1.000
_cell.length_c   1.000
_cell.angle_alpha   90.00
_cell.angle_beta   90.00
_cell.angle_gamma   90.00
#
_symmetry.space_group_name_H-M   'P 1'
#
loop_
_entity.id
_entity.type
_entity.pdbx_description
1 polymer ?
#
loop_
_entity_poly.entity_id
_entity_poly.type
_entity_poly.pdbx_seq_one_letter_code
_entity_poly.pdbx_strand_id
1 'polypeptide(L)'
;NKYFMQCSKAFIKLEASSDVDQEMRVKFGDLALRIFTRNPPRDPSSPMMPCPKCSTRMHDWCVSCPKCSYRLPFCVASGRSIFPEDRTAPGAASEAPPGI
;
A
#
# COMPACT_ATOMS: atom_id res chain seq x y z
N ASN A 1 9.47 0.10 0.02
CA ASN A 1 8.30 0.98 -0.10
C ASN A 1 8.74 2.43 0.01
N LYS A 2 8.51 3.27 -1.01
CA LYS A 2 8.89 4.70 -1.05
C LYS A 2 7.65 5.62 -1.12
N TYR A 3 6.62 5.31 -0.32
CA TYR A 3 5.36 6.06 -0.31
C TYR A 3 5.44 7.27 0.64
N PHE A 4 6.28 8.24 0.29
CA PHE A 4 6.60 9.36 1.17
C PHE A 4 5.42 10.34 1.37
N MET A 5 4.47 10.40 0.44
CA MET A 5 3.27 11.23 0.61
C MET A 5 2.37 10.66 1.71
N GLN A 6 2.18 9.33 1.74
CA GLN A 6 1.43 8.69 2.82
C GLN A 6 2.12 8.84 4.17
N CYS A 7 3.45 8.69 4.20
CA CYS A 7 4.23 8.92 5.42
C CYS A 7 4.07 10.36 5.92
N SER A 8 4.15 11.37 5.04
CA SER A 8 4.00 12.77 5.43
C SER A 8 2.63 13.06 6.06
N LYS A 9 1.55 12.51 5.49
CA LYS A 9 0.21 12.59 6.08
C LYS A 9 0.12 11.95 7.46
N ALA A 10 0.84 10.86 7.70
CA ALA A 10 0.89 10.23 9.02
C ALA A 10 1.62 11.11 10.03
N PHE A 11 2.75 11.74 9.66
CA PHE A 11 3.44 12.70 10.53
C PHE A 11 2.55 13.90 10.90
N ILE A 12 1.82 14.48 9.94
CA ILE A 12 0.87 15.57 10.23
C ILE A 12 -0.18 15.13 11.26
N LYS A 13 -0.69 13.90 11.17
CA LYS A 13 -1.64 13.36 12.15
C LYS A 13 -1.01 13.14 13.52
N LEU A 14 0.24 12.67 13.58
CA LEU A 14 0.96 12.49 14.84
C LEU A 14 1.18 13.84 15.53
N GLU A 15 1.49 14.88 14.77
CA GLU A 15 1.60 16.23 15.32
C GLU A 15 0.22 16.74 15.77
N ALA A 16 -0.86 16.49 15.03
CA ALA A 16 -2.18 16.93 15.45
C ALA A 16 -2.79 16.13 16.63
N SER A 17 -2.20 15.00 17.02
CA SER A 17 -2.73 14.12 18.05
C SER A 17 -2.53 14.69 19.46
N SER A 18 -3.58 14.66 20.28
CA SER A 18 -3.53 15.06 21.70
C SER A 18 -2.87 14.01 22.60
N ASP A 19 -2.77 12.76 22.14
CA ASP A 19 -2.19 11.64 22.91
C ASP A 19 -0.65 11.64 22.92
N VAL A 20 -0.02 12.56 22.18
CA VAL A 20 1.43 12.63 22.03
C VAL A 20 1.99 13.75 22.91
N ASP A 21 2.89 13.40 23.82
CA ASP A 21 3.63 14.37 24.63
C ASP A 21 4.39 15.40 23.79
N GLN A 22 4.53 16.61 24.34
CA GLN A 22 5.18 17.72 23.66
C GLN A 22 6.63 17.40 23.24
N GLU A 23 7.38 16.67 24.07
CA GLU A 23 8.74 16.25 23.76
C GLU A 23 8.78 15.29 22.56
N MET A 24 7.85 14.34 22.51
CA MET A 24 7.73 13.39 21.40
C MET A 24 7.30 14.08 20.11
N ARG A 25 6.45 15.10 20.21
CA ARG A 25 6.03 15.92 19.07
C ARG A 25 7.21 16.66 18.42
N VAL A 26 8.11 17.23 19.22
CA VAL A 26 9.35 17.85 18.72
C VAL A 26 10.24 16.82 18.01
N LYS A 27 10.39 15.62 18.59
CA LYS A 27 11.16 14.51 17.98
C LYS A 27 10.56 14.07 16.64
N PHE A 28 9.24 13.99 16.54
CA PHE A 28 8.56 13.67 15.27
C PHE A 28 8.80 14.75 14.21
N GLY A 29 8.77 16.03 14.59
CA GLY A 29 9.09 17.14 13.70
C GLY A 29 10.51 17.10 13.14
N ASP A 30 11.53 16.90 14.00
CA ASP A 30 12.93 16.77 13.56
C ASP A 30 13.10 15.57 12.60
N LEU A 31 12.49 14.44 12.94
CA LEU A 31 12.54 13.25 12.10
C LEU A 31 11.88 13.49 10.74
N ALA A 32 10.71 14.13 10.71
CA ALA A 32 10.00 14.48 9.49
C ALA A 32 10.87 15.38 8.59
N LEU A 33 11.49 16.43 9.14
CA LEU A 33 12.40 17.31 8.41
C LEU A 33 13.58 16.54 7.81
N ARG A 34 14.22 15.66 8.58
CA ARG A 34 15.37 14.86 8.12
C ARG A 34 15.01 13.90 6.99
N ILE A 35 13.79 13.33 7.02
CA ILE A 35 13.29 12.42 5.99
C ILE A 35 12.91 13.20 4.73
N PHE A 36 12.06 14.22 4.86
CA PHE A 36 11.42 14.88 3.72
C PHE A 36 12.29 15.93 3.02
N THR A 37 13.35 16.43 3.68
CA THR A 37 14.37 17.28 3.02
C THR A 37 15.14 16.50 1.95
N ARG A 38 15.36 15.19 2.15
CA ARG A 38 16.06 14.32 1.19
C ARG A 38 15.12 13.56 0.27
N ASN A 39 13.88 13.35 0.70
CA ASN A 39 12.89 12.54 -0.01
C ASN A 39 11.61 13.37 -0.15
N PRO A 40 11.34 13.99 -1.32
CA PRO A 40 10.11 14.73 -1.49
C PRO A 40 8.90 13.82 -1.20
N PRO A 41 7.85 14.31 -0.52
CA PRO A 41 6.68 13.52 -0.14
C PRO A 41 5.82 13.22 -1.37
N ARG A 42 6.31 12.34 -2.25
CA ARG A 42 5.62 11.90 -3.46
C ARG A 42 5.54 10.38 -3.45
N ASP A 43 4.35 9.86 -3.72
CA ASP A 43 4.16 8.42 -3.86
C ASP A 43 4.52 7.98 -5.29
N PRO A 44 5.12 6.79 -5.46
CA PRO A 44 5.23 6.17 -6.77
C PRO A 44 3.83 5.84 -7.30
N SER A 45 3.69 5.87 -8.64
CA SER A 45 2.46 5.43 -9.28
C SER A 45 2.27 3.93 -9.03
N SER A 46 1.26 3.57 -8.23
CA SER A 46 0.90 2.16 -8.00
C SER A 46 -0.23 1.76 -8.95
N PRO A 47 -0.17 0.57 -9.58
CA PRO A 47 -1.25 0.06 -10.41
C PRO A 47 -2.54 -0.08 -9.59
N MET A 48 -3.65 0.42 -10.15
CA MET A 48 -4.97 0.20 -9.57
C MET A 48 -5.53 -1.13 -10.06
N MET A 49 -5.91 -1.99 -9.12
CA MET A 49 -6.47 -3.31 -9.40
C MET A 49 -8.00 -3.29 -9.26
N PRO A 50 -8.74 -4.04 -10.10
CA PRO A 50 -10.19 -4.16 -9.97
C PRO A 50 -10.56 -5.03 -8.77
N CYS A 51 -11.57 -4.61 -8.00
CA CYS A 51 -12.16 -5.44 -6.97
C CYS A 51 -12.78 -6.71 -7.57
N PRO A 52 -12.53 -7.91 -7.01
CA PRO A 52 -13.06 -9.18 -7.56
C PRO A 52 -14.58 -9.31 -7.50
N LYS A 53 -15.27 -8.48 -6.69
CA LYS A 53 -16.73 -8.56 -6.49
C LYS A 53 -17.54 -7.48 -7.22
N CYS A 54 -16.96 -6.29 -7.40
CA CYS A 54 -17.68 -5.14 -7.96
C CYS A 54 -16.89 -4.35 -9.01
N SER A 55 -15.72 -4.85 -9.40
CA SER A 55 -14.83 -4.28 -10.42
C SER A 55 -14.41 -2.83 -10.21
N THR A 56 -14.62 -2.29 -9.01
CA THR A 56 -14.16 -0.95 -8.64
C THR A 56 -12.65 -0.94 -8.54
N ARG A 57 -12.00 0.04 -9.20
CA ARG A 57 -10.55 0.19 -9.15
C ARG A 57 -10.11 0.65 -7.77
N MET A 58 -9.15 -0.05 -7.20
CA MET A 58 -8.60 0.20 -5.87
C MET A 58 -7.09 -0.04 -5.86
N HIS A 59 -6.38 0.56 -4.90
CA HIS A 59 -4.95 0.34 -4.76
C HIS A 59 -4.63 -1.04 -4.20
N ASP A 60 -3.41 -1.53 -4.47
CA ASP A 60 -2.93 -2.83 -4.01
C ASP A 60 -2.82 -2.94 -2.47
N TRP A 61 -2.63 -1.81 -1.79
CA TRP A 61 -2.61 -1.72 -0.33
C TRP A 61 -4.00 -1.68 0.33
N CYS A 62 -5.08 -1.61 -0.44
CA CYS A 62 -6.43 -1.58 0.12
C CYS A 62 -6.91 -2.99 0.50
N VAL A 63 -6.95 -3.30 1.79
CA VAL A 63 -7.47 -4.59 2.31
C VAL A 63 -8.99 -4.73 2.26
N SER A 64 -9.70 -3.63 2.01
CA SER A 64 -11.16 -3.60 1.90
C SER A 64 -11.58 -2.73 0.72
N CYS A 65 -12.54 -3.20 -0.07
CA CYS A 65 -13.10 -2.42 -1.17
C CYS A 65 -13.92 -1.24 -0.64
N PRO A 66 -13.69 0.00 -1.12
CA PRO A 66 -14.44 1.17 -0.66
C PRO A 66 -15.91 1.19 -1.11
N LYS A 67 -16.30 0.39 -2.10
CA LYS A 67 -17.68 0.36 -2.64
C LYS A 67 -18.53 -0.77 -2.06
N CYS A 68 -18.03 -2.00 -2.06
CA CYS A 68 -18.79 -3.18 -1.65
C CYS A 68 -18.36 -3.76 -0.30
N SER A 69 -17.40 -3.13 0.39
CA SER A 69 -16.84 -3.57 1.67
C SER A 69 -16.31 -5.00 1.68
N TYR A 70 -16.02 -5.56 0.50
CA TYR A 70 -15.39 -6.87 0.38
C TYR A 70 -13.96 -6.81 0.92
N ARG A 71 -13.65 -7.70 1.86
CA ARG A 71 -12.33 -7.80 2.48
C ARG A 71 -11.46 -8.74 1.65
N LEU A 72 -10.36 -8.23 1.14
CA LEU A 72 -9.40 -9.00 0.36
C LEU A 72 -8.45 -9.75 1.29
N PRO A 73 -8.04 -10.98 0.95
CA PRO A 73 -6.91 -11.61 1.61
C PRO A 73 -5.66 -10.74 1.40
N PHE A 74 -4.80 -10.65 2.39
CA PHE A 74 -3.55 -9.88 2.32
C PHE A 74 -2.38 -10.74 2.75
N CYS A 75 -1.22 -10.48 2.18
CA CYS A 75 0.02 -11.15 2.55
C CYS A 75 0.60 -10.46 3.80
N VAL A 76 0.78 -11.21 4.89
CA VAL A 76 1.35 -10.68 6.14
C VAL A 76 2.80 -10.21 5.95
N ALA A 77 3.57 -10.88 5.10
CA ALA A 77 4.97 -10.51 4.85
C ALA A 77 5.12 -9.24 4.01
N SER A 78 4.28 -9.02 2.99
CA SER A 78 4.39 -7.86 2.10
C SER A 78 3.42 -6.72 2.42
N GLY A 79 2.38 -6.97 3.21
CA GLY A 79 1.29 -6.04 3.50
C GLY A 79 0.38 -5.74 2.29
N ARG A 80 0.55 -6.45 1.17
CA ARG A 80 -0.24 -6.24 -0.06
C ARG A 80 -1.46 -7.15 -0.11
N SER A 81 -2.52 -6.66 -0.73
CA SER A 81 -3.73 -7.44 -1.00
C SER A 81 -3.46 -8.47 -2.09
N ILE A 82 -3.93 -9.70 -1.89
CA ILE A 82 -3.83 -10.80 -2.83
C ILE A 82 -5.06 -10.72 -3.73
N PHE A 83 -4.83 -10.38 -4.99
CA PHE A 83 -5.87 -10.43 -6.02
C PHE A 83 -5.82 -11.80 -6.69
N PRO A 84 -6.97 -12.44 -6.96
CA PRO A 84 -6.99 -13.63 -7.79
C PRO A 84 -6.41 -13.27 -9.16
N GLU A 85 -5.36 -13.96 -9.58
CA GLU A 85 -4.84 -13.85 -10.94
C GLU A 85 -5.94 -14.26 -11.91
N ASP A 86 -6.37 -13.34 -12.77
CA ASP A 86 -7.13 -13.72 -13.94
C ASP A 86 -6.17 -14.54 -14.81
N ARG A 87 -6.45 -15.84 -14.98
CA ARG A 87 -5.65 -16.75 -15.81
C ARG A 87 -5.62 -16.35 -17.30
N THR A 88 -6.14 -15.19 -17.68
CA THR A 88 -6.04 -14.63 -19.03
C THR A 88 -4.84 -13.69 -19.15
N ALA A 89 -3.65 -14.19 -18.83
CA ALA A 89 -2.44 -13.71 -19.46
C ALA A 89 -2.13 -14.66 -20.63
N PRO A 90 -2.39 -14.29 -21.90
CA PRO A 90 -1.88 -15.06 -23.03
C PRO A 90 -0.36 -14.86 -23.08
N GLY A 91 0.39 -15.69 -22.37
CA GLY A 91 1.85 -15.56 -22.33
C GLY A 91 2.55 -16.33 -21.22
N ALA A 92 2.31 -17.64 -21.12
CA ALA A 92 3.24 -18.57 -20.47
C ALA A 92 3.07 -19.96 -21.10
N ALA A 93 3.65 -20.13 -22.28
CA ALA A 93 3.86 -21.44 -22.88
C ALA A 93 5.10 -22.12 -22.26
N SER A 94 5.06 -23.45 -22.26
CA SER A 94 6.12 -24.41 -21.89
C SER A 94 6.38 -24.53 -20.37
N GLU A 95 6.36 -25.70 -19.74
CA GLU A 95 6.78 -27.02 -20.21
C GLU A 95 6.13 -28.09 -19.30
N ALA A 96 5.63 -29.18 -19.90
CA ALA A 96 5.10 -30.32 -19.17
C ALA A 96 6.25 -31.25 -18.70
N PRO A 97 6.15 -31.90 -17.53
CA PRO A 97 7.12 -32.91 -17.14
C PRO A 97 6.86 -34.20 -17.94
N PRO A 98 7.85 -34.82 -18.60
CA PRO A 98 7.70 -36.18 -19.08
C PRO A 98 7.74 -37.12 -17.87
N GLY A 99 6.62 -37.76 -17.59
CA GLY A 99 6.61 -39.02 -16.86
C GLY A 99 6.65 -40.16 -17.87
N ILE A 100 7.73 -40.95 -17.88
CA ILE A 100 7.78 -42.43 -17.77
C ILE A 100 9.14 -42.76 -17.16
#